data_AF-A0A9W4NY95-F1
#
_entry.id   AF-A0A9W4NY95-F1
#
_cell.length_a   1.000
_cell.length_b   1.000
_cell.length_c   1.000
_cell.angle_alpha   90.00
_cell.angle_beta   90.00
_cell.angle_gamma   90.00
#
_symmetry.space_group_name_H-M   'P 1'
#
loop_
_entity.id
_entity.type
_entity.pdbx_description
1 polymer ?
#
loop_
_entity_poly.entity_id
_entity_poly.type
_entity_poly.pdbx_seq_one_letter_code
_entity_poly.pdbx_strand_id
1 'polypeptide(L)'
;MGQTASKPQPGSSIQVIGAGLPRTGTSSFSLAIEILLNGPVYHCGTQISRGPPTEIKSWMPILQRWFKKDADSRSTMLSLLHRRLAGYVAITDSPGCEFVPELMELYPDAKVICTTRDPVSWETSMYHVQTLTGVWFARAVLLPLEGMRHFIPYGYLLAAQWETIYGRVMGMHGRETYARHIEWLKEVVPEDRLVFFDVKDGWGPLCEALGMEPPVDVPFPRVNDSEAIERTIQYHLRRGLTRWAFIFAIIGTGIAAFRMWK
;
A
#
# COMPACT_ATOMS: atom_id res chain seq x y z
N MET A 1 1.97 4.36 9.27
CA MET A 1 2.05 5.32 8.14
C MET A 1 2.22 6.70 8.70
N GLY A 2 3.41 7.30 8.54
CA GLY A 2 3.70 8.63 9.10
C GLY A 2 3.10 9.79 8.28
N GLN A 3 2.41 9.49 7.19
CA GLN A 3 1.74 10.44 6.30
C GLN A 3 0.23 10.45 6.48
N THR A 4 -0.39 11.56 6.08
CA THR A 4 -1.83 11.64 5.85
C THR A 4 -2.17 11.01 4.49
N ALA A 5 -3.36 10.43 4.37
CA ALA A 5 -3.87 10.00 3.08
C ALA A 5 -4.03 11.22 2.16
N SER A 6 -3.35 11.18 1.01
CA SER A 6 -3.45 12.21 -0.03
C SER A 6 -4.84 12.18 -0.67
N LYS A 7 -5.26 13.31 -1.24
CA LYS A 7 -6.55 13.45 -1.93
C LYS A 7 -6.30 13.61 -3.42
N PRO A 8 -7.09 12.97 -4.29
CA PRO A 8 -6.90 13.08 -5.72
C PRO A 8 -7.16 14.53 -6.19
N GLN A 9 -6.37 14.98 -7.14
CA GLN A 9 -6.49 16.26 -7.81
C GLN A 9 -7.00 16.03 -9.25
N PRO A 10 -8.19 16.54 -9.61
CA PRO A 10 -8.72 16.39 -10.97
C PRO A 10 -7.73 16.91 -12.03
N GLY A 11 -7.54 16.13 -13.09
CA GLY A 11 -6.63 16.46 -14.18
C GLY A 11 -5.19 15.92 -14.02
N SER A 12 -4.82 15.41 -12.84
CA SER A 12 -3.53 14.73 -12.65
C SER A 12 -3.54 13.31 -13.22
N SER A 13 -2.41 12.89 -13.77
CA SER A 13 -2.17 11.55 -14.30
C SER A 13 -0.85 10.99 -13.74
N ILE A 14 -0.74 9.66 -13.67
CA ILE A 14 0.44 8.98 -13.13
C ILE A 14 1.65 9.24 -14.04
N GLN A 15 2.70 9.79 -13.45
CA GLN A 15 4.00 10.06 -14.05
C GLN A 15 5.10 9.16 -13.45
N VAL A 16 4.90 8.66 -12.23
CA VAL A 16 5.86 7.78 -11.54
C VAL A 16 5.16 6.53 -10.99
N ILE A 17 5.70 5.37 -11.33
CA ILE A 17 5.33 4.07 -10.79
C ILE A 17 6.40 3.68 -9.77
N GLY A 18 6.05 3.75 -8.49
CA GLY A 18 6.87 3.29 -7.39
C GLY A 18 6.83 1.77 -7.28
N ALA A 19 7.89 1.12 -7.77
CA ALA A 19 8.02 -0.32 -7.83
C ALA A 19 8.71 -0.94 -6.59
N GLY A 20 9.08 -0.13 -5.59
CA GLY A 20 9.71 -0.63 -4.38
C GLY A 20 8.73 -1.37 -3.46
N LEU A 21 9.17 -2.49 -2.89
CA LEU A 21 8.39 -3.25 -1.90
C LEU A 21 8.10 -2.39 -0.66
N PRO A 22 7.05 -2.72 0.12
CA PRO A 22 6.85 -2.14 1.44
C PRO A 22 8.15 -2.19 2.26
N ARG A 23 8.35 -1.19 3.13
CA ARG A 23 9.52 -1.10 4.04
C ARG A 23 10.88 -0.81 3.38
N THR A 24 10.88 -0.41 2.11
CA THR A 24 12.06 0.13 1.40
C THR A 24 12.15 1.66 1.40
N GLY A 25 11.34 2.33 2.23
CA GLY A 25 11.26 3.80 2.28
C GLY A 25 10.18 4.41 1.38
N THR A 26 9.22 3.61 0.92
CA THR A 26 8.09 4.03 0.06
C THR A 26 7.35 5.25 0.58
N SER A 27 7.19 5.39 1.91
CA SER A 27 6.64 6.60 2.52
C SER A 27 7.51 7.82 2.18
N SER A 28 8.76 7.87 2.63
CA SER A 28 9.66 8.99 2.35
C SER A 28 9.73 9.33 0.85
N PHE A 29 9.80 8.30 0.00
CA PHE A 29 9.76 8.42 -1.44
C PHE A 29 8.45 9.06 -1.94
N SER A 30 7.29 8.63 -1.45
CA SER A 30 5.99 9.23 -1.81
C SER A 30 5.93 10.73 -1.52
N LEU A 31 6.48 11.20 -0.38
CA LEU A 31 6.54 12.63 -0.09
C LEU A 31 7.52 13.37 -1.00
N ALA A 32 8.64 12.73 -1.33
CA ALA A 32 9.62 13.33 -2.24
C ALA A 32 9.01 13.53 -3.62
N ILE A 33 8.26 12.55 -4.13
CA ILE A 33 7.54 12.65 -5.40
C ILE A 33 6.41 13.68 -5.34
N GLU A 34 5.69 13.79 -4.22
CA GLU A 34 4.65 14.82 -4.04
C GLU A 34 5.25 16.24 -4.14
N ILE A 35 6.44 16.45 -3.57
CA ILE A 35 7.18 17.71 -3.67
C ILE A 35 7.63 17.97 -5.12
N LEU A 36 8.24 16.99 -5.78
CA LEU A 36 8.81 17.16 -7.12
C LEU A 36 7.73 17.38 -8.19
N LEU A 37 6.65 16.58 -8.15
CA LEU A 37 5.59 16.62 -9.15
C LEU A 37 4.46 17.59 -8.81
N ASN A 38 4.53 18.24 -7.63
CA ASN A 38 3.51 19.14 -7.12
C ASN A 38 2.09 18.55 -7.26
N GLY A 39 1.91 17.32 -6.78
CA GLY A 39 0.66 16.59 -6.95
C GLY A 39 0.55 15.38 -6.02
N PRO A 40 -0.69 14.88 -5.79
CA PRO A 40 -0.93 13.85 -4.79
C PRO A 40 -0.39 12.49 -5.23
N VAL A 41 0.28 11.79 -4.31
CA VAL A 41 0.83 10.45 -4.53
C VAL A 41 -0.03 9.40 -3.81
N TYR A 42 -0.40 8.34 -4.51
CA TYR A 42 -1.14 7.21 -3.95
C TYR A 42 -0.19 6.25 -3.23
N HIS A 43 0.07 6.48 -1.94
CA HIS A 43 0.80 5.53 -1.10
C HIS A 43 -0.14 4.47 -0.53
N CYS A 44 -0.10 3.25 -1.07
CA CYS A 44 -1.11 2.23 -0.86
C CYS A 44 -1.40 1.96 0.63
N GLY A 45 -0.41 1.64 1.46
CA GLY A 45 -0.71 1.35 2.86
C GLY A 45 -1.14 2.60 3.66
N THR A 46 -0.80 3.83 3.24
CA THR A 46 -1.33 5.07 3.86
C THR A 46 -2.81 5.19 3.55
N GLN A 47 -3.17 5.00 2.28
CA GLN A 47 -4.54 5.04 1.81
C GLN A 47 -5.38 3.95 2.48
N ILE A 48 -4.91 2.70 2.53
CA ILE A 48 -5.61 1.59 3.19
C ILE A 48 -5.81 1.85 4.69
N SER A 49 -4.80 2.37 5.38
CA SER A 49 -4.82 2.46 6.85
C SER A 49 -5.41 3.76 7.41
N ARG A 50 -5.39 4.86 6.64
CA ARG A 50 -5.83 6.19 7.07
C ARG A 50 -6.82 6.86 6.13
N GLY A 51 -7.02 6.32 4.93
CA GLY A 51 -7.97 6.82 3.96
C GLY A 51 -9.43 6.41 4.25
N PRO A 52 -10.34 6.69 3.31
CA PRO A 52 -11.75 6.34 3.44
C PRO A 52 -12.02 4.84 3.66
N PRO A 53 -13.15 4.45 4.29
CA PRO A 53 -13.49 3.03 4.46
C PRO A 53 -13.68 2.24 3.16
N THR A 54 -13.81 2.93 2.02
CA THR A 54 -13.97 2.35 0.68
C THR A 54 -12.66 1.83 0.09
N GLU A 55 -11.53 2.18 0.68
CA GLU A 55 -10.19 1.85 0.17
C GLU A 55 -10.02 0.36 -0.09
N ILE A 56 -10.08 -0.46 0.96
CA ILE A 56 -9.95 -1.92 0.86
C ILE A 56 -11.02 -2.52 -0.07
N LYS A 57 -12.27 -2.08 0.07
CA LYS A 57 -13.41 -2.59 -0.71
C LYS A 57 -13.21 -2.40 -2.22
N SER A 58 -12.56 -1.31 -2.63
CA SER A 58 -12.28 -1.01 -4.03
C SER A 58 -11.08 -1.76 -4.61
N TRP A 59 -10.07 -2.08 -3.78
CA TRP A 59 -8.90 -2.85 -4.20
C TRP A 59 -9.17 -4.36 -4.31
N MET A 60 -10.04 -4.90 -3.46
CA MET A 60 -10.41 -6.32 -3.50
C MET A 60 -10.86 -6.80 -4.89
N PRO A 61 -11.80 -6.14 -5.62
CA PRO A 61 -12.19 -6.58 -6.96
C PRO A 61 -11.07 -6.45 -8.00
N ILE A 62 -10.15 -5.48 -7.86
CA ILE A 62 -8.96 -5.35 -8.72
C ILE A 62 -8.08 -6.60 -8.55
N LEU A 63 -7.73 -6.93 -7.30
CA LEU A 63 -6.91 -8.11 -6.97
C LEU A 63 -7.59 -9.42 -7.38
N GLN A 64 -8.86 -9.61 -7.04
CA GLN A 64 -9.60 -10.82 -7.39
C GLN A 64 -9.63 -11.08 -8.90
N ARG A 65 -9.70 -10.02 -9.71
CA ARG A 65 -9.69 -10.13 -11.17
C ARG A 65 -8.31 -10.38 -11.74
N TRP A 66 -7.27 -9.81 -11.13
CA TRP A 66 -5.88 -10.09 -11.49
C TRP A 66 -5.58 -11.59 -11.47
N PHE A 67 -6.13 -12.34 -10.50
CA PHE A 67 -5.97 -13.80 -10.44
C PHE A 67 -6.70 -14.60 -11.51
N LYS A 68 -7.75 -14.06 -12.15
CA LYS A 68 -8.57 -14.84 -13.10
C LYS A 68 -7.90 -15.05 -14.45
N LYS A 69 -7.00 -14.13 -14.85
CA LYS A 69 -6.19 -14.19 -16.08
C LYS A 69 -6.96 -14.34 -17.41
N ASP A 70 -8.28 -14.13 -17.42
CA ASP A 70 -9.08 -14.05 -18.64
C ASP A 70 -9.18 -12.61 -19.18
N ALA A 71 -9.48 -12.45 -20.47
CA ALA A 71 -9.47 -11.16 -21.15
C ALA A 71 -10.49 -10.15 -20.60
N ASP A 72 -11.70 -10.61 -20.25
CA ASP A 72 -12.76 -9.78 -19.68
C ASP A 72 -12.37 -9.27 -18.28
N SER A 73 -11.85 -10.17 -17.44
CA SER A 73 -11.34 -9.82 -16.12
C SER A 73 -10.16 -8.86 -16.21
N ARG A 74 -9.25 -9.03 -17.18
CA ARG A 74 -8.12 -8.10 -17.39
C ARG A 74 -8.60 -6.71 -17.76
N SER A 75 -9.48 -6.58 -18.76
CA SER A 75 -10.02 -5.28 -19.19
C SER A 75 -10.76 -4.57 -18.05
N THR A 76 -11.58 -5.31 -17.31
CA THR A 76 -12.29 -4.77 -16.14
C THR A 76 -11.30 -4.34 -15.03
N MET A 77 -10.27 -5.14 -14.77
CA MET A 77 -9.25 -4.85 -13.77
C MET A 77 -8.47 -3.57 -14.11
N LEU A 78 -8.02 -3.42 -15.36
CA LEU A 78 -7.35 -2.21 -15.84
C LEU A 78 -8.26 -0.98 -15.72
N SER A 79 -9.53 -1.11 -16.08
CA SER A 79 -10.51 -0.02 -15.95
C SER A 79 -10.73 0.41 -14.48
N LEU A 80 -10.81 -0.56 -13.56
CA LEU A 80 -10.94 -0.29 -12.13
C LEU A 80 -9.66 0.34 -11.56
N LEU A 81 -8.50 -0.16 -11.95
CA LEU A 81 -7.19 0.37 -11.54
C LEU A 81 -7.01 1.81 -12.03
N HIS A 82 -7.28 2.09 -13.29
CA HIS A 82 -7.21 3.43 -13.86
C HIS A 82 -8.14 4.41 -13.13
N ARG A 83 -9.40 4.02 -12.91
CA ARG A 83 -10.36 4.83 -12.12
C ARG A 83 -9.86 5.07 -10.70
N ARG A 84 -9.19 4.08 -10.10
CA ARG A 84 -8.71 4.18 -8.72
C ARG A 84 -7.61 5.22 -8.57
N LEU A 85 -6.76 5.33 -9.58
CA LEU A 85 -5.59 6.19 -9.62
C LEU A 85 -5.85 7.53 -10.31
N ALA A 86 -7.07 7.76 -10.77
CA ALA A 86 -7.48 9.03 -11.34
C ALA A 86 -7.22 10.19 -10.37
N GLY A 87 -6.47 11.18 -10.83
CA GLY A 87 -6.10 12.36 -10.05
C GLY A 87 -4.90 12.18 -9.13
N TYR A 88 -4.10 11.12 -9.30
CA TYR A 88 -2.80 10.99 -8.63
C TYR A 88 -1.66 11.13 -9.65
N VAL A 89 -0.51 11.63 -9.19
CA VAL A 89 0.70 11.78 -10.03
C VAL A 89 1.66 10.61 -9.89
N ALA A 90 1.52 9.80 -8.84
CA ALA A 90 2.28 8.58 -8.66
C ALA A 90 1.53 7.57 -7.80
N ILE A 91 1.96 6.31 -7.87
CA ILE A 91 1.53 5.22 -6.99
C ILE A 91 2.76 4.56 -6.39
N THR A 92 2.71 4.18 -5.13
CA THR A 92 3.83 3.55 -4.40
C THR A 92 3.28 2.54 -3.39
N ASP A 93 4.15 1.66 -2.90
CA ASP A 93 3.82 0.61 -1.91
C ASP A 93 2.91 -0.49 -2.48
N SER A 94 2.68 -1.56 -1.72
CA SER A 94 1.84 -2.69 -2.17
C SER A 94 0.36 -2.39 -1.99
N PRO A 95 -0.52 -2.69 -2.97
CA PRO A 95 -0.30 -3.55 -4.15
C PRO A 95 0.31 -2.88 -5.39
N GLY A 96 0.54 -1.56 -5.37
CA GLY A 96 0.98 -0.81 -6.56
C GLY A 96 2.26 -1.36 -7.18
N CYS A 97 3.24 -1.77 -6.36
CA CYS A 97 4.49 -2.36 -6.83
C CYS A 97 4.33 -3.74 -7.51
N GLU A 98 3.23 -4.45 -7.27
CA GLU A 98 2.92 -5.73 -7.94
C GLU A 98 2.13 -5.55 -9.26
N PHE A 99 1.54 -4.37 -9.48
CA PHE A 99 0.80 -4.02 -10.70
C PHE A 99 1.66 -3.28 -11.74
N VAL A 100 2.99 -3.32 -11.62
CA VAL A 100 3.90 -2.59 -12.54
C VAL A 100 3.60 -2.85 -14.03
N PRO A 101 3.40 -4.11 -14.49
CA PRO A 101 3.08 -4.36 -15.91
C PRO A 101 1.77 -3.68 -16.35
N GLU A 102 0.72 -3.79 -15.54
CA GLU A 102 -0.57 -3.15 -15.80
C GLU A 102 -0.50 -1.63 -15.77
N LEU A 103 0.29 -1.07 -14.84
CA LEU A 103 0.47 0.36 -14.70
C LEU A 103 1.26 0.93 -15.87
N MET A 104 2.26 0.22 -16.39
CA MET A 104 2.97 0.63 -17.60
C MET A 104 2.09 0.57 -18.85
N GLU A 105 1.15 -0.36 -18.93
CA GLU A 105 0.15 -0.39 -20.01
C GLU A 105 -0.79 0.82 -19.94
N LEU A 106 -1.25 1.18 -18.73
CA LEU A 106 -2.13 2.33 -18.51
C LEU A 106 -1.41 3.68 -18.64
N TYR A 107 -0.14 3.73 -18.30
CA TYR A 107 0.68 4.94 -18.23
C TYR A 107 2.03 4.70 -18.93
N PRO A 108 2.04 4.64 -20.28
CA PRO A 108 3.22 4.27 -21.05
C PRO A 108 4.40 5.23 -20.88
N ASP A 109 4.14 6.49 -20.53
CA ASP A 109 5.18 7.51 -20.34
C ASP A 109 5.71 7.59 -18.89
N ALA A 110 5.10 6.86 -17.95
CA ALA A 110 5.49 6.92 -16.55
C ALA A 110 6.86 6.28 -16.30
N LYS A 111 7.69 6.90 -15.45
CA LYS A 111 8.98 6.35 -15.01
C LYS A 111 8.76 5.29 -13.93
N VAL A 112 9.53 4.19 -13.98
CA VAL A 112 9.47 3.13 -12.96
C VAL A 112 10.65 3.28 -12.02
N ILE A 113 10.38 3.57 -10.75
CA ILE A 113 11.41 3.76 -9.73
C ILE A 113 11.18 2.74 -8.62
N CYS A 114 12.16 1.85 -8.44
CA CYS A 114 12.17 0.86 -7.37
C CYS A 114 12.99 1.39 -6.20
N THR A 115 12.33 1.70 -5.08
CA THR A 115 13.04 1.98 -3.83
C THR A 115 13.69 0.72 -3.29
N THR A 116 14.96 0.79 -2.92
CA THR A 116 15.77 -0.34 -2.45
C THR A 116 16.21 -0.16 -1.01
N ARG A 117 16.60 -1.27 -0.38
CA ARG A 117 17.14 -1.34 0.97
C ARG A 117 18.05 -2.55 1.09
N ASP A 118 18.97 -2.53 2.06
CA ASP A 118 19.68 -3.73 2.48
C ASP A 118 18.68 -4.89 2.75
N PRO A 119 18.81 -6.05 2.07
CA PRO A 119 17.86 -7.14 2.18
C PRO A 119 17.66 -7.68 3.61
N VAL A 120 18.73 -7.73 4.41
CA VAL A 120 18.65 -8.24 5.80
C VAL A 120 17.86 -7.26 6.69
N SER A 121 18.15 -5.97 6.56
CA SER A 121 17.40 -4.91 7.23
C SER A 121 15.94 -4.85 6.78
N TRP A 122 15.67 -5.11 5.49
CA TRP A 122 14.32 -5.17 4.95
C TRP A 122 13.53 -6.34 5.53
N GLU A 123 14.11 -7.56 5.52
CA GLU A 123 13.51 -8.78 6.07
C GLU A 123 13.14 -8.59 7.54
N THR A 124 14.06 -8.05 8.34
CA THR A 124 13.82 -7.73 9.76
C THR A 124 12.66 -6.74 9.92
N SER A 125 12.59 -5.71 9.08
CA SER A 125 11.50 -4.72 9.13
C SER A 125 10.16 -5.28 8.67
N MET A 126 10.15 -6.18 7.68
CA MET A 126 8.94 -6.85 7.21
C MET A 126 8.39 -7.80 8.26
N TYR A 127 9.26 -8.61 8.86
CA TYR A 127 8.90 -9.52 9.93
C TYR A 127 8.22 -8.79 11.09
N HIS A 128 8.79 -7.65 11.54
CA HIS A 128 8.17 -6.82 12.59
C HIS A 128 6.74 -6.37 12.25
N VAL A 129 6.49 -5.95 11.01
CA VAL A 129 5.14 -5.52 10.61
C VAL A 129 4.18 -6.71 10.52
N GLN A 130 4.66 -7.85 10.04
CA GLN A 130 3.87 -9.07 9.96
C GLN A 130 3.45 -9.57 11.35
N THR A 131 4.33 -9.56 12.35
CA THR A 131 3.98 -9.98 13.71
C THR A 131 2.92 -9.09 14.34
N LEU A 132 2.97 -7.77 14.08
CA LEU A 132 1.99 -6.81 14.57
C LEU A 132 0.62 -6.94 13.88
N THR A 133 0.58 -7.38 12.62
CA THR A 133 -0.65 -7.44 11.81
C THR A 133 -1.28 -8.83 11.75
N GLY A 134 -0.50 -9.89 12.00
CA GLY A 134 -0.91 -11.29 11.92
C GLY A 134 -1.55 -11.87 13.19
N VAL A 135 -2.07 -11.04 14.10
CA VAL A 135 -2.65 -11.52 15.36
C VAL A 135 -4.02 -12.18 15.15
N TRP A 136 -4.23 -13.35 15.77
CA TRP A 136 -5.40 -14.21 15.52
C TRP A 136 -6.76 -13.54 15.78
N PHE A 137 -6.82 -12.62 16.74
CA PHE A 137 -8.05 -11.92 17.13
C PHE A 137 -8.34 -10.68 16.28
N ALA A 138 -7.43 -10.24 15.40
CA ALA A 138 -7.57 -9.00 14.64
C ALA A 138 -8.89 -8.97 13.85
N ARG A 139 -9.27 -10.09 13.23
CA ARG A 139 -10.51 -10.18 12.46
C ARG A 139 -11.76 -9.86 13.30
N ALA A 140 -11.81 -10.33 14.54
CA ALA A 140 -12.92 -10.07 15.44
C ALA A 140 -12.94 -8.60 15.89
N VAL A 141 -11.79 -8.04 16.27
CA VAL A 141 -11.69 -6.65 16.73
C VAL A 141 -12.03 -5.66 15.62
N LEU A 142 -11.63 -5.94 14.37
CA LEU A 142 -11.87 -5.04 13.24
C LEU A 142 -13.27 -5.18 12.62
N LEU A 143 -14.04 -6.22 12.94
CA LEU A 143 -15.37 -6.50 12.37
C LEU A 143 -16.35 -5.32 12.39
N PRO A 144 -16.48 -4.52 13.47
CA PRO A 144 -17.44 -3.43 13.52
C PRO A 144 -16.94 -2.16 12.81
N LEU A 145 -15.71 -2.17 12.28
CA LEU A 145 -15.13 -1.05 11.54
C LEU A 145 -15.37 -1.25 10.04
N GLU A 146 -16.17 -0.36 9.44
CA GLU A 146 -16.68 -0.57 8.08
C GLU A 146 -15.61 -0.87 7.01
N GLY A 147 -14.48 -0.16 7.03
CA GLY A 147 -13.37 -0.41 6.10
C GLY A 147 -12.50 -1.57 6.57
N MET A 148 -12.04 -1.51 7.83
CA MET A 148 -11.03 -2.43 8.36
C MET A 148 -11.53 -3.87 8.57
N ARG A 149 -12.84 -4.13 8.59
CA ARG A 149 -13.36 -5.51 8.63
C ARG A 149 -12.92 -6.37 7.44
N HIS A 150 -12.51 -5.74 6.35
CA HIS A 150 -12.00 -6.40 5.15
C HIS A 150 -10.48 -6.55 5.13
N PHE A 151 -9.76 -6.02 6.13
CA PHE A 151 -8.30 -5.99 6.17
C PHE A 151 -7.68 -7.38 6.10
N ILE A 152 -8.21 -8.36 6.86
CA ILE A 152 -7.67 -9.72 6.87
C ILE A 152 -7.92 -10.45 5.53
N PRO A 153 -9.14 -10.50 4.98
CA PRO A 153 -9.36 -11.02 3.62
C PRO A 153 -8.50 -10.35 2.54
N TYR A 154 -8.31 -9.03 2.63
CA TYR A 154 -7.45 -8.29 1.72
C TYR A 154 -5.98 -8.69 1.85
N GLY A 155 -5.48 -8.85 3.08
CA GLY A 155 -4.14 -9.36 3.34
C GLY A 155 -3.88 -10.74 2.74
N TYR A 156 -4.88 -11.64 2.75
CA TYR A 156 -4.76 -12.94 2.07
C TYR A 156 -4.64 -12.80 0.54
N LEU A 157 -5.35 -11.84 -0.08
CA LEU A 157 -5.20 -11.58 -1.51
C LEU A 157 -3.81 -11.04 -1.85
N LEU A 158 -3.28 -10.13 -1.03
CA LEU A 158 -1.91 -9.61 -1.21
C LEU A 158 -0.88 -10.73 -1.05
N ALA A 159 -1.02 -11.56 0.00
CA ALA A 159 -0.13 -12.70 0.21
C ALA A 159 -0.16 -13.69 -0.97
N ALA A 160 -1.35 -13.99 -1.51
CA ALA A 160 -1.48 -14.84 -2.70
C ALA A 160 -0.87 -14.21 -3.95
N GLN A 161 -0.93 -12.87 -4.10
CA GLN A 161 -0.33 -12.16 -5.22
C GLN A 161 1.19 -12.24 -5.13
N TRP A 162 1.75 -12.02 -3.93
CA TRP A 162 3.16 -12.19 -3.63
C TRP A 162 3.64 -13.61 -3.91
N GLU A 163 2.90 -14.63 -3.44
CA GLU A 163 3.23 -16.04 -3.75
C GLU A 163 3.20 -16.32 -5.26
N THR A 164 2.30 -15.68 -6.01
CA THR A 164 2.18 -15.86 -7.47
C THR A 164 3.36 -15.24 -8.22
N ILE A 165 3.85 -14.06 -7.80
CA ILE A 165 4.91 -13.32 -8.49
C ILE A 165 6.31 -13.80 -8.03
N TYR A 166 6.48 -13.93 -6.72
CA TYR A 166 7.78 -14.20 -6.10
C TYR A 166 8.00 -15.66 -5.72
N GLY A 167 6.99 -16.51 -5.90
CA GLY A 167 7.03 -17.90 -5.48
C GLY A 167 6.76 -18.08 -3.98
N ARG A 168 6.48 -19.33 -3.60
CA ARG A 168 6.25 -19.69 -2.20
C ARG A 168 7.60 -19.82 -1.49
N VAL A 169 7.97 -18.80 -0.73
CA VAL A 169 9.11 -18.86 0.18
C VAL A 169 8.64 -19.42 1.53
N MET A 170 9.39 -20.36 2.10
CA MET A 170 9.12 -20.86 3.45
C MET A 170 9.32 -19.72 4.45
N GLY A 171 8.25 -19.32 5.13
CA GLY A 171 8.20 -18.06 5.86
C GLY A 171 7.83 -16.94 4.91
N MET A 172 6.58 -16.47 4.99
CA MET A 172 6.12 -15.30 4.24
C MET A 172 7.10 -14.13 4.45
N HIS A 173 7.67 -13.60 3.36
CA HIS A 173 8.56 -12.42 3.32
C HIS A 173 10.03 -12.62 3.77
N GLY A 174 10.65 -13.75 3.40
CA GLY A 174 12.11 -13.91 3.51
C GLY A 174 12.89 -13.04 2.51
N ARG A 175 14.20 -12.85 2.75
CA ARG A 175 15.10 -12.13 1.83
C ARG A 175 15.07 -12.65 0.39
N GLU A 176 14.72 -13.91 0.16
CA GLU A 176 14.54 -14.46 -1.18
C GLU A 176 13.40 -13.76 -1.93
N THR A 177 12.32 -13.39 -1.24
CA THR A 177 11.21 -12.61 -1.83
C THR A 177 11.71 -11.26 -2.33
N TYR A 178 12.59 -10.59 -1.57
CA TYR A 178 13.19 -9.32 -2.00
C TYR A 178 14.05 -9.50 -3.25
N ALA A 179 14.95 -10.50 -3.25
CA ALA A 179 15.79 -10.78 -4.40
C ALA A 179 14.95 -11.10 -5.65
N ARG A 180 13.94 -11.96 -5.49
CA ARG A 180 13.05 -12.35 -6.59
C ARG A 180 12.22 -11.17 -7.11
N HIS A 181 11.81 -10.23 -6.24
CA HIS A 181 11.14 -9.01 -6.69
C HIS A 181 12.03 -8.15 -7.59
N ILE A 182 13.30 -7.97 -7.22
CA ILE A 182 14.25 -7.21 -8.03
C ILE A 182 14.49 -7.89 -9.39
N GLU A 183 14.61 -9.22 -9.42
CA GLU A 183 14.71 -9.99 -10.66
C GLU A 183 13.46 -9.86 -11.52
N TRP A 184 12.28 -10.04 -10.92
CA TRP A 184 11.00 -9.89 -11.61
C TRP A 184 10.85 -8.50 -12.24
N LEU A 185 11.24 -7.42 -11.54
CA LEU A 185 11.22 -6.07 -12.12
C LEU A 185 12.12 -5.95 -13.34
N LYS A 186 13.31 -6.55 -13.33
CA LYS A 186 14.21 -6.57 -14.49
C LYS A 186 13.66 -7.40 -15.65
N GLU A 187 12.80 -8.39 -15.38
CA GLU A 187 12.13 -9.18 -16.41
C GLU A 187 10.97 -8.43 -17.09
N VAL A 188 10.20 -7.65 -16.32
CA VAL A 188 8.95 -7.04 -16.81
C VAL A 188 9.08 -5.57 -17.20
N VAL A 189 10.14 -4.89 -16.77
CA VAL A 189 10.38 -3.48 -17.07
C VAL A 189 11.60 -3.36 -18.01
N PRO A 190 11.48 -2.64 -19.14
CA PRO A 190 12.63 -2.28 -19.97
C PRO A 190 13.73 -1.60 -19.15
N GLU A 191 14.98 -1.96 -19.41
CA GLU A 191 16.15 -1.51 -18.64
C GLU A 191 16.27 0.03 -18.60
N ASP A 192 15.94 0.69 -19.70
CA ASP A 192 15.96 2.16 -19.83
C ASP A 192 14.85 2.88 -19.05
N ARG A 193 13.87 2.13 -18.52
CA ARG A 193 12.74 2.65 -17.74
C ARG A 193 12.80 2.32 -16.25
N LEU A 194 13.70 1.44 -15.84
CA LEU A 194 13.82 0.97 -14.45
C LEU A 194 14.97 1.65 -13.73
N VAL A 195 14.65 2.41 -12.68
CA VAL A 195 15.64 3.05 -11.81
C VAL A 195 15.57 2.45 -10.41
N PHE A 196 16.73 2.08 -9.85
CA PHE A 196 16.85 1.69 -8.46
C PHE A 196 17.31 2.88 -7.62
N PHE A 197 16.68 3.09 -6.46
CA PHE A 197 16.91 4.28 -5.63
C PHE A 197 16.90 3.93 -4.13
N ASP A 198 17.96 4.24 -3.39
CA ASP A 198 17.91 4.23 -1.92
C ASP A 198 17.50 5.62 -1.43
N VAL A 199 16.44 5.68 -0.61
CA VAL A 199 15.95 6.94 -0.01
C VAL A 199 17.01 7.67 0.83
N LYS A 200 18.10 7.00 1.22
CA LYS A 200 19.24 7.60 1.91
C LYS A 200 20.10 8.47 0.99
N ASP A 201 20.04 8.26 -0.32
CA ASP A 201 20.80 9.02 -1.31
C ASP A 201 20.25 10.44 -1.52
N GLY A 202 19.02 10.68 -1.04
CA GLY A 202 18.41 12.01 -1.03
C GLY A 202 17.95 12.47 -2.41
N TRP A 203 18.03 13.78 -2.67
CA TRP A 203 17.45 14.38 -3.87
C TRP A 203 18.20 14.06 -5.15
N GLY A 204 19.54 14.02 -5.13
CA GLY A 204 20.36 13.97 -6.35
C GLY A 204 19.95 12.87 -7.33
N PRO A 205 20.09 11.58 -6.96
CA PRO A 205 19.74 10.48 -7.85
C PRO A 205 18.25 10.43 -8.23
N LEU A 206 17.37 10.86 -7.32
CA LEU A 206 15.93 10.90 -7.59
C LEU A 206 15.58 11.96 -8.66
N CYS A 207 16.18 13.13 -8.55
CA CYS A 207 15.95 14.24 -9.47
C CYS A 207 16.56 13.92 -10.84
N GLU A 208 17.75 13.32 -10.88
CA GLU A 208 18.37 12.82 -12.11
C GLU A 208 17.47 11.81 -12.84
N ALA A 209 16.92 10.83 -12.12
CA ALA A 209 16.01 9.83 -12.67
C ALA A 209 14.74 10.42 -13.31
N LEU A 210 14.29 11.57 -12.80
CA LEU A 210 13.10 12.28 -13.26
C LEU A 210 13.42 13.42 -14.25
N GLY A 211 14.70 13.72 -14.49
CA GLY A 211 15.12 14.88 -15.29
C GLY A 211 14.70 16.22 -14.67
N MET A 212 14.70 16.31 -13.33
CA MET A 212 14.29 17.49 -12.57
C MET A 212 15.46 18.07 -11.78
N GLU A 213 15.32 19.31 -11.33
CA GLU A 213 16.28 19.95 -10.42
C GLU A 213 15.90 19.66 -8.95
N PRO A 214 16.89 19.44 -8.06
CA PRO A 214 16.64 19.34 -6.63
C PRO A 214 15.93 20.58 -6.07
N PRO A 215 14.93 20.41 -5.18
CA PRO A 215 14.30 21.53 -4.51
C PRO A 215 15.30 22.33 -3.66
N VAL A 216 15.27 23.65 -3.79
CA VAL A 216 16.13 24.56 -3.02
C VAL A 216 15.66 24.62 -1.56
N ASP A 217 16.58 24.47 -0.60
CA ASP A 217 16.35 24.57 0.85
C ASP A 217 15.29 23.62 1.44
N VAL A 218 14.87 22.58 0.71
CA VAL A 218 13.95 21.54 1.23
C VAL A 218 14.73 20.27 1.56
N PRO A 219 14.78 19.83 2.82
CA PRO A 219 15.43 18.56 3.16
C PRO A 219 14.66 17.37 2.59
N PHE A 220 15.38 16.31 2.21
CA PHE A 220 14.72 15.09 1.74
C PHE A 220 13.81 14.50 2.84
N PRO A 221 12.55 14.14 2.54
CA PRO A 221 11.62 13.64 3.54
C PRO A 221 12.13 12.38 4.26
N ARG A 222 12.00 12.34 5.58
CA ARG A 222 12.33 11.17 6.39
C ARG A 222 11.17 10.79 7.30
N VAL A 223 10.52 9.67 7.00
CA VAL A 223 9.38 9.17 7.76
C VAL A 223 9.77 7.96 8.61
N ASN A 224 9.58 8.05 9.93
CA ASN A 224 9.73 6.90 10.83
C ASN A 224 8.48 6.01 10.77
N ASP A 225 8.48 5.08 9.82
CA ASP A 225 7.30 4.25 9.59
C ASP A 225 6.99 3.25 10.70
N SER A 226 7.98 2.72 11.42
CA SER A 226 7.74 1.66 12.40
C SER A 226 6.85 2.14 13.54
N GLU A 227 7.22 3.27 14.15
CA GLU A 227 6.40 3.88 15.21
C GLU A 227 5.03 4.32 14.67
N ALA A 228 4.99 4.84 13.44
CA ALA A 228 3.74 5.26 12.82
C ALA A 228 2.81 4.08 12.50
N ILE A 229 3.34 2.89 12.17
CA ILE A 229 2.56 1.66 11.97
C ILE A 229 1.96 1.22 13.31
N GLU A 230 2.76 1.16 14.37
CA GLU A 230 2.29 0.77 15.70
C GLU A 230 1.17 1.68 16.20
N ARG A 231 1.34 3.00 16.05
CA ARG A 231 0.30 3.99 16.40
C ARG A 231 -1.00 3.76 15.61
N THR A 232 -0.89 3.49 14.30
CA THR A 232 -2.06 3.19 13.46
C THR A 232 -2.77 1.90 13.88
N ILE A 233 -2.02 0.86 14.24
CA ILE A 233 -2.58 -0.40 14.73
C ILE A 233 -3.32 -0.18 16.05
N GLN A 234 -2.68 0.49 17.02
CA GLN A 234 -3.30 0.80 18.32
C GLN A 234 -4.57 1.65 18.16
N TYR A 235 -4.56 2.60 17.23
CA TYR A 235 -5.73 3.41 16.91
C TYR A 235 -6.91 2.56 16.44
N HIS A 236 -6.70 1.63 15.50
CA HIS A 236 -7.78 0.78 14.98
C HIS A 236 -8.23 -0.27 15.99
N LEU A 237 -7.33 -0.84 16.79
CA LEU A 237 -7.69 -1.75 17.87
C LEU A 237 -8.59 -1.07 18.90
N ARG A 238 -8.20 0.12 19.39
CA ARG A 238 -9.03 0.91 20.32
C ARG A 238 -10.40 1.22 19.74
N ARG A 239 -10.47 1.67 18.48
CA ARG A 239 -11.75 1.94 17.80
C ARG A 239 -12.63 0.71 17.69
N GLY A 240 -12.05 -0.43 17.33
CA GLY A 240 -12.76 -1.71 17.23
C GLY A 240 -13.37 -2.12 18.57
N LEU A 241 -12.54 -2.13 19.63
CA LEU A 241 -12.98 -2.46 20.99
C LEU A 241 -14.05 -1.49 21.51
N THR A 242 -13.86 -0.18 21.31
CA THR A 242 -14.86 0.82 21.68
C THR A 242 -16.18 0.61 20.95
N ARG A 243 -16.14 0.28 19.64
CA ARG A 243 -17.36 0.04 18.87
C ARG A 243 -18.09 -1.22 19.34
N TRP A 244 -17.35 -2.26 19.71
CA TRP A 244 -17.91 -3.44 20.35
C TRP A 244 -18.56 -3.13 21.69
N ALA A 245 -17.91 -2.35 22.55
CA ALA A 245 -18.47 -1.93 23.83
C ALA A 245 -19.83 -1.22 23.65
N PHE A 246 -19.94 -0.32 22.67
CA PHE A 246 -21.21 0.32 22.32
C PHE A 246 -22.27 -0.67 21.81
N ILE A 247 -21.89 -1.61 20.93
CA ILE A 247 -22.81 -2.64 20.41
C ILE A 247 -23.36 -3.49 21.57
N PHE A 248 -22.50 -3.96 22.46
CA PHE A 248 -22.92 -4.76 23.61
C PHE A 248 -23.76 -3.97 24.60
N ALA A 249 -23.46 -2.68 24.82
CA ALA A 249 -24.29 -1.81 25.66
C ALA A 249 -25.71 -1.69 25.09
N ILE A 250 -25.87 -1.44 23.79
CA ILE A 250 -27.17 -1.34 23.12
C ILE A 250 -27.94 -2.67 23.22
N ILE A 251 -27.29 -3.79 22.90
CA ILE A 251 -27.90 -5.12 23.01
C ILE A 251 -28.33 -5.41 24.46
N GLY A 252 -27.47 -5.10 25.43
CA GLY A 252 -27.76 -5.28 26.86
C GLY A 252 -28.97 -4.46 27.32
N THR A 253 -29.04 -3.18 26.93
CA THR A 253 -30.21 -2.34 27.22
C THR A 253 -31.48 -2.85 26.57
N GLY A 254 -31.41 -3.38 25.34
CA GLY A 254 -32.56 -3.98 24.66
C GLY A 254 -33.07 -5.24 25.35
N ILE A 255 -32.16 -6.11 25.80
CA ILE A 255 -32.51 -7.31 26.56
C ILE A 255 -33.15 -6.94 27.90
N ALA A 256 -32.59 -5.96 28.62
CA ALA A 256 -33.14 -5.49 29.89
C ALA A 256 -34.55 -4.90 29.72
N ALA A 257 -34.74 -4.02 28.72
CA ALA A 257 -36.03 -3.43 28.41
C ALA A 257 -37.08 -4.50 28.02
N PHE A 258 -36.70 -5.48 27.20
CA PHE A 258 -37.59 -6.59 26.83
C PHE A 258 -38.00 -7.45 28.05
N ARG A 259 -37.07 -7.69 28.97
CA ARG A 259 -37.34 -8.42 30.22
C ARG A 259 -38.22 -7.63 31.19
N MET A 260 -38.19 -6.31 31.17
CA MET A 260 -39.07 -5.45 31.99
C MET A 260 -40.49 -5.30 31.42
N TRP A 261 -40.67 -5.51 30.11
CA TRP A 261 -41.98 -5.45 29.47
C TRP A 261 -42.81 -6.71 29.75
N LYS A 262 -42.16 -7.88 29.77
CA LYS A 262 -42.79 -9.16 30.11
C LYS A 262 -43.10 -9.29 31.59
#